data_AF-A0A7Y7TIK0-F1
#
_entry.id   AF-A0A7Y7TIK0-F1
#
_cell.length_a   1.000
_cell.length_b   1.000
_cell.length_c   1.000
_cell.angle_alpha   90.00
_cell.angle_beta   90.00
_cell.angle_gamma   90.00
#
_symmetry.space_group_name_H-M   'P 1'
#
loop_
_entity.id
_entity.type
_entity.pdbx_description
1 polymer ?
#
loop_
_entity_poly.entity_id
_entity_poly.type
_entity_poly.pdbx_seq_one_letter_code
_entity_poly.pdbx_strand_id
1 'polypeptide(L)'
;MRILKEIDSCQGNGDIGAVLRREGLYSSMLSKWKVQRGNGALDGLSAQKRGPKLDPQAAELALMKRDNDRLRERLRRAELIIDVQKKVALLLGVSLADNNPE
;
A
#
# COMPACT_ATOMS: atom_id res chain seq x y z
N MET A 1 9.81 -27.96 11.05
CA MET A 1 10.07 -28.41 9.66
C MET A 1 11.38 -29.19 9.55
N ARG A 2 11.35 -30.51 9.80
CA ARG A 2 12.55 -31.38 9.79
C ARG A 2 13.04 -31.70 8.37
N ILE A 3 12.12 -32.06 7.47
CA ILE A 3 12.43 -32.51 6.09
C ILE A 3 13.03 -31.38 5.25
N LEU A 4 12.50 -30.16 5.32
CA LEU A 4 13.05 -29.01 4.58
C LEU A 4 14.47 -28.64 5.04
N LYS A 5 14.76 -28.74 6.35
CA LYS A 5 16.10 -28.49 6.88
C LYS A 5 17.09 -29.56 6.42
N GLU A 6 16.65 -30.82 6.36
CA GLU A 6 17.46 -31.94 5.86
C GLU A 6 17.76 -31.75 4.37
N ILE A 7 16.76 -31.38 3.56
CA ILE A 7 16.95 -31.05 2.14
C ILE A 7 17.87 -29.84 1.94
N ASP A 8 17.76 -28.80 2.76
CA ASP A 8 18.64 -27.62 2.71
C ASP A 8 20.10 -27.96 3.09
N SER A 9 20.31 -29.01 3.89
CA SER A 9 21.65 -29.48 4.28
C SER A 9 22.32 -30.43 3.28
N CYS A 10 21.56 -30.95 2.31
CA CYS A 10 22.09 -31.79 1.24
C CYS A 10 22.89 -30.95 0.24
N GLN A 11 24.15 -31.33 -0.03
CA GLN A 11 25.03 -30.60 -0.96
C GLN A 11 24.94 -31.09 -2.41
N GLY A 12 24.26 -32.22 -2.68
CA GLY A 12 24.11 -32.79 -4.02
C GLY A 12 22.67 -33.15 -4.39
N ASN A 13 22.34 -33.05 -5.69
CA ASN A 13 21.03 -33.43 -6.24
C ASN A 13 20.67 -34.91 -5.97
N GLY A 14 21.67 -35.79 -5.86
CA GLY A 14 21.48 -37.21 -5.53
C GLY A 14 20.98 -37.44 -4.10
N ASP A 15 21.48 -36.65 -3.15
CA ASP A 15 21.12 -36.75 -1.73
C ASP A 15 19.70 -36.24 -1.49
N ILE A 16 19.32 -35.14 -2.16
CA ILE A 16 17.95 -34.62 -2.14
C ILE A 16 16.98 -35.69 -2.66
N GLY A 17 17.32 -36.36 -3.77
CA GLY A 17 16.50 -37.43 -4.33
C GLY A 17 16.39 -38.67 -3.43
N ALA A 18 17.40 -38.96 -2.60
CA ALA A 18 17.35 -40.03 -1.62
C ALA A 18 16.40 -39.69 -0.46
N VAL A 19 16.48 -38.46 0.07
CA VAL A 19 15.58 -37.96 1.11
C VAL A 19 14.13 -37.95 0.61
N LEU A 20 13.89 -37.46 -0.61
CA LEU A 20 12.54 -37.44 -1.20
C LEU A 20 11.93 -38.84 -1.35
N ARG A 21 12.72 -39.84 -1.79
CA ARG A 21 12.24 -41.23 -1.89
C ARG A 21 11.95 -41.85 -0.53
N ARG A 22 12.77 -41.57 0.48
CA ARG A 22 12.57 -42.05 1.86
C ARG A 22 11.30 -41.51 2.49
N GLU A 23 11.00 -40.23 2.25
CA GLU A 23 9.82 -39.55 2.77
C GLU A 23 8.57 -39.71 1.87
N GLY A 24 8.69 -40.41 0.72
CA GLY A 24 7.59 -40.58 -0.25
C GLY A 24 7.16 -39.28 -0.94
N LEU A 25 8.05 -38.30 -1.03
CA LEU A 25 7.78 -36.95 -1.53
C LEU A 25 8.24 -36.79 -2.99
N TYR A 26 7.47 -36.02 -3.74
CA TYR A 26 7.83 -35.63 -5.11
C TYR A 26 8.49 -34.24 -5.15
N SER A 27 9.36 -34.01 -6.14
CA SER A 27 10.03 -32.72 -6.37
C SER A 27 9.04 -31.56 -6.52
N SER A 28 7.86 -31.81 -7.11
CA SER A 28 6.78 -30.83 -7.22
C SER A 28 6.25 -30.36 -5.86
N MET A 29 6.22 -31.25 -4.86
CA MET A 29 5.84 -30.91 -3.49
C MET A 29 6.92 -30.04 -2.84
N LEU A 30 8.20 -30.35 -3.08
CA LEU A 30 9.31 -29.55 -2.59
C LEU A 30 9.26 -28.11 -3.14
N SER A 31 9.00 -27.94 -4.44
CA SER A 31 8.82 -26.63 -5.05
C SER A 31 7.66 -25.84 -4.43
N LYS A 32 6.52 -26.50 -4.19
CA LYS A 32 5.37 -25.89 -3.50
C LYS A 32 5.73 -25.46 -2.08
N TRP A 33 6.45 -26.30 -1.33
CA TRP A 33 6.88 -25.97 0.04
C TRP A 33 7.90 -24.83 0.09
N LYS A 34 8.82 -24.73 -0.87
CA LYS A 34 9.73 -23.58 -0.97
C LYS A 34 8.98 -22.27 -1.20
N VAL A 35 7.98 -22.26 -2.08
CA VAL A 35 7.10 -21.10 -2.31
C VAL A 35 6.27 -20.77 -1.07
N GLN A 36 5.69 -21.78 -0.41
CA GLN A 36 4.92 -21.58 0.82
C GLN A 36 5.80 -21.07 1.98
N ARG A 37 7.07 -21.48 2.05
CA ARG A 37 8.05 -20.94 3.00
C ARG A 37 8.36 -19.47 2.71
N GLY A 38 8.66 -19.14 1.44
CA GLY A 38 8.94 -17.76 1.01
C GLY A 38 7.78 -16.81 1.26
N ASN A 39 6.54 -17.30 1.11
CA ASN A 39 5.33 -16.54 1.38
C ASN A 39 4.92 -16.50 2.86
N GLY A 40 5.74 -17.03 3.78
CA GLY A 40 5.43 -17.10 5.21
C GLY A 40 4.25 -18.02 5.57
N ALA A 41 3.74 -18.79 4.60
CA ALA A 41 2.59 -19.67 4.78
C ALA A 41 2.91 -20.91 5.62
N LEU A 42 4.17 -21.36 5.63
CA LEU A 42 4.62 -22.47 6.50
C LEU A 42 4.87 -22.05 7.96
N ASP A 43 5.14 -20.76 8.20
CA ASP A 43 5.11 -20.15 9.56
C ASP A 43 3.67 -19.72 9.96
N GLY A 44 2.73 -19.81 9.01
CA GLY A 44 1.31 -19.46 9.13
C GLY A 44 0.44 -20.45 9.90
N LEU A 45 1.02 -21.33 10.72
CA LEU A 45 0.29 -21.98 11.82
C LEU A 45 0.08 -21.03 13.01
N SER A 46 0.71 -19.85 13.01
CA SER A 46 0.27 -18.74 13.85
C SER A 46 -0.97 -18.09 13.24
N ALA A 47 -1.99 -17.86 14.07
CA ALA A 47 -3.31 -17.41 13.65
C ALA A 47 -3.24 -16.27 12.62
N GLN A 48 -3.58 -16.55 11.36
CA GLN A 48 -3.84 -15.50 10.38
C GLN A 48 -4.91 -14.58 10.96
N LYS A 49 -4.59 -13.29 11.13
CA LYS A 49 -5.57 -12.28 11.55
C LYS A 49 -6.74 -12.33 10.57
N ARG A 50 -7.87 -12.88 11.03
CA ARG A 50 -9.15 -12.80 10.32
C ARG A 50 -9.60 -11.35 10.32
N GLY A 51 -9.81 -10.81 9.13
CA GLY A 51 -10.33 -9.46 8.91
C GLY A 51 -10.00 -8.97 7.50
N PRO A 52 -10.72 -7.96 6.99
CA PRO A 52 -10.38 -7.32 5.72
C PRO A 52 -8.94 -6.84 5.76
N LYS A 53 -8.17 -7.15 4.70
CA LYS A 53 -6.82 -6.64 4.55
C LYS A 53 -6.92 -5.11 4.46
N LEU A 54 -6.43 -4.41 5.49
CA LEU A 54 -6.33 -2.95 5.48
C LEU A 54 -5.46 -2.57 4.29
N ASP A 55 -6.10 -2.03 3.25
CA ASP A 55 -5.41 -1.53 2.07
C ASP A 55 -4.72 -0.20 2.45
N PRO A 56 -3.37 -0.17 2.48
CA PRO A 56 -2.64 1.06 2.80
C PRO A 56 -3.01 2.21 1.84
N GLN A 57 -3.34 1.88 0.58
CA GLN A 57 -3.73 2.85 -0.43
C GLN A 57 -5.08 3.49 -0.10
N ALA A 58 -6.01 2.74 0.50
CA ALA A 58 -7.31 3.26 0.91
C ALA A 58 -7.19 4.30 2.04
N ALA A 59 -6.24 4.11 2.97
CA ALA A 59 -5.99 5.06 4.04
C ALA A 59 -5.39 6.37 3.49
N GLU A 60 -4.39 6.27 2.61
CA GLU A 60 -3.79 7.43 1.94
C GLU A 60 -4.81 8.19 1.08
N LEU A 61 -5.64 7.48 0.32
CA LEU A 61 -6.73 8.09 -0.46
C LEU A 61 -7.73 8.84 0.42
N ALA A 62 -8.07 8.31 1.59
CA ALA A 62 -8.99 8.97 2.52
C ALA A 62 -8.38 10.26 3.09
N LEU A 63 -7.09 10.26 3.42
CA LEU A 63 -6.37 11.46 3.86
C LEU A 63 -6.30 12.51 2.74
N MET A 64 -5.87 12.10 1.54
CA MET A 64 -5.79 12.99 0.38
C MET A 64 -7.14 13.63 0.04
N LYS A 65 -8.25 12.87 0.10
CA LYS A 65 -9.59 13.42 -0.14
C LYS A 65 -9.96 14.50 0.88
N ARG A 66 -9.72 14.25 2.18
CA ARG A 66 -10.01 15.24 3.25
C ARG A 66 -9.22 16.52 3.07
N ASP A 67 -7.95 16.41 2.71
CA ASP A 67 -7.11 17.59 2.48
C ASP A 67 -7.54 18.36 1.23
N ASN A 68 -7.91 17.64 0.16
CA ASN A 68 -8.46 18.26 -1.05
C ASN A 68 -9.74 19.04 -0.75
N ASP A 69 -10.68 18.46 -0.01
CA ASP A 69 -11.93 19.11 0.37
C ASP A 69 -11.68 20.36 1.23
N ARG A 70 -10.74 20.27 2.18
CA ARG A 70 -10.33 21.42 3.01
C ARG A 70 -9.72 22.54 2.16
N LEU A 71 -8.84 22.21 1.22
CA LEU A 71 -8.21 23.19 0.34
C LEU A 71 -9.22 23.84 -0.59
N ARG A 72 -10.17 23.07 -1.14
CA ARG A 72 -11.27 23.59 -1.96
C ARG A 72 -12.15 24.58 -1.20
N GLU A 73 -12.51 24.29 0.05
CA GLU A 73 -13.30 25.23 0.84
C GLU A 73 -12.51 26.50 1.19
N ARG A 74 -11.19 26.40 1.45
CA ARG A 74 -10.34 27.59 1.63
C ARG A 74 -10.27 28.43 0.35
N LEU A 75 -10.14 27.80 -0.81
CA LEU A 75 -10.13 28.48 -2.10
C LEU A 75 -11.46 29.19 -2.35
N ARG A 76 -12.59 28.51 -2.16
CA ARG A 76 -13.94 29.09 -2.31
C ARG A 76 -14.13 30.33 -1.44
N ARG A 77 -13.63 30.31 -0.20
CA ARG A 77 -13.67 31.48 0.70
C ARG A 77 -12.80 32.62 0.21
N ALA A 78 -11.59 32.33 -0.26
CA ALA A 78 -10.68 33.32 -0.80
C ALA A 78 -11.28 33.99 -2.05
N GLU A 79 -11.84 33.19 -2.97
CA GLU A 79 -12.55 33.68 -4.15
C GLU A 79 -13.73 34.58 -3.77
N LEU A 80 -14.54 34.19 -2.78
CA LEU A 80 -15.64 35.02 -2.29
C LEU A 80 -15.15 36.35 -1.70
N ILE A 81 -14.05 36.34 -0.95
CA ILE A 81 -13.45 37.57 -0.42
C ILE A 81 -13.00 38.48 -1.56
N ILE A 82 -12.30 37.94 -2.55
CA ILE A 82 -11.85 38.67 -3.73
C ILE A 82 -13.05 39.28 -4.47
N ASP A 83 -14.12 38.52 -4.67
CA ASP A 83 -15.34 38.99 -5.33
C ASP A 83 -16.00 40.15 -4.57
N VAL A 84 -16.10 40.05 -3.25
CA VAL A 84 -16.64 41.13 -2.41
C VAL A 84 -15.74 42.36 -2.49
N GLN A 85 -14.42 42.20 -2.39
CA GLN A 85 -13.45 43.29 -2.52
C GLN A 85 -13.60 44.02 -3.85
N LYS A 86 -13.68 43.27 -4.96
CA LYS A 86 -13.90 43.83 -6.31
C LYS A 86 -15.21 44.60 -6.41
N LYS A 87 -16.32 44.03 -5.90
CA LYS A 87 -17.64 44.70 -5.91
C LYS A 87 -17.66 45.98 -5.09
N VAL A 88 -17.06 45.96 -3.89
CA VAL A 88 -16.98 47.15 -3.02
C VAL A 88 -16.13 48.23 -3.67
N ALA A 89 -14.98 47.88 -4.24
CA ALA A 89 -14.12 48.84 -4.94
C ALA A 89 -14.84 49.49 -6.13
N LEU A 90 -15.59 48.70 -6.91
CA LEU A 90 -16.41 49.19 -8.02
C LEU A 90 -17.50 50.15 -7.55
N LEU A 91 -18.19 49.84 -6.44
CA LEU A 91 -19.21 50.73 -5.86
C LEU A 91 -18.61 52.04 -5.33
N LEU A 92 -17.39 52.00 -4.81
CA LEU A 92 -16.69 53.17 -4.27
C LEU A 92 -15.88 53.94 -5.33
N GLY A 93 -15.85 53.49 -6.58
CA GLY A 93 -15.04 54.10 -7.64
C GLY A 93 -13.53 54.00 -7.40
N VAL A 94 -13.09 53.09 -6.54
CA VAL A 94 -11.67 52.88 -6.22
C VAL A 94 -11.11 51.83 -7.17
N SER A 95 -10.03 52.14 -7.87
CA SER A 95 -9.32 51.16 -8.70
C SER A 95 -8.50 50.24 -7.79
N LEU A 96 -8.83 48.95 -7.72
CA LEU A 96 -7.93 47.93 -7.20
C LEU A 96 -6.84 47.69 -8.26
N ALA A 97 -5.57 47.86 -7.89
CA ALA A 97 -4.48 47.45 -8.76
C ALA A 97 -4.55 45.92 -8.95
N ASP A 98 -4.65 45.47 -10.20
CA ASP A 98 -4.61 44.05 -10.55
C ASP A 98 -3.20 43.51 -10.31
N ASN A 99 -2.95 43.05 -9.09
CA ASN A 99 -1.77 42.27 -8.77
C ASN A 99 -2.03 40.82 -9.20
N ASN A 100 -1.88 40.55 -10.49
CA ASN A 100 -1.85 39.20 -11.04
C ASN A 100 -0.46 38.61 -10.73
N PRO A 101 -0.34 37.56 -9.89
CA PRO A 101 0.93 36.89 -9.74
C PRO A 101 1.18 36.03 -10.99
N GLU A 102 2.31 36.24 -11.65
CA GLU A 102 2.85 35.36 -12.70
C GLU A 102 3.14 33.94 -12.18
#